data_AF-A0A3V5TN17-F1
#
_entry.id   AF-A0A3V5TN17-F1
#
_cell.length_a   1.000
_cell.length_b   1.000
_cell.length_c   1.000
_cell.angle_alpha   90.00
_cell.angle_beta   90.00
_cell.angle_gamma   90.00
#
_symmetry.space_group_name_H-M   'P 1'
#
loop_
_entity.id
_entity.type
_entity.pdbx_description
1 polymer ?
#
loop_
_entity_poly.entity_id
_entity_poly.type
_entity_poly.pdbx_seq_one_letter_code
_entity_poly.pdbx_strand_id
1 'polypeptide(L)' 'MTPEQISAFQAASLVKPDAVSLVMLGLFSAFLLLWVVWVLNDAYRGVATARVSWRALGSIGGRTILLLLVSFWLVLS' A
#
# COMPACT_ATOMS: atom_id res chain seq x y z
N MET A 1 -20.42 -10.07 -7.30
CA MET A 1 -20.81 -9.42 -8.56
C MET A 1 -21.69 -10.39 -9.32
N THR A 2 -22.89 -9.99 -9.75
CA THR A 2 -23.77 -10.90 -10.51
C THR A 2 -23.30 -11.01 -11.97
N PRO A 3 -23.66 -12.07 -12.70
CA PRO A 3 -23.30 -12.22 -14.12
C PRO A 3 -23.73 -11.03 -14.99
N GLU A 4 -24.91 -10.45 -14.71
CA GLU A 4 -25.45 -9.31 -15.44
C GLU A 4 -24.61 -8.05 -15.22
N GLN A 5 -24.12 -7.84 -14.00
CA GLN A 5 -23.23 -6.71 -13.66
C GLN A 5 -21.87 -6.84 -14.34
N ILE A 6 -21.31 -8.06 -14.41
CA ILE A 6 -20.04 -8.31 -15.10
C ILE A 6 -20.19 -8.03 -16.59
N SER A 7 -21.28 -8.52 -17.20
CA SER A 7 -21.59 -8.29 -18.61
C SER A 7 -21.75 -6.81 -18.94
N ALA A 8 -22.53 -6.06 -18.15
CA ALA A 8 -22.71 -4.63 -18.33
C ALA A 8 -21.39 -3.85 -18.17
N PHE A 9 -20.56 -4.20 -17.18
CA PHE A 9 -19.24 -3.57 -16.99
C PHE A 9 -18.31 -3.82 -18.18
N GLN A 10 -18.23 -5.07 -18.66
CA GLN A 10 -17.40 -5.43 -19.80
C GLN A 10 -17.88 -4.76 -21.10
N ALA A 11 -19.19 -4.66 -21.31
CA ALA A 11 -19.76 -3.97 -22.45
C ALA A 11 -19.41 -2.47 -22.48
N ALA A 12 -19.35 -1.81 -21.31
CA ALA A 12 -19.01 -0.39 -21.22
C ALA A 12 -17.49 -0.12 -21.22
N SER A 13 -16.71 -0.92 -20.49
CA SER A 13 -15.28 -0.67 -20.28
C SER A 13 -14.36 -1.38 -21.28
N LEU A 14 -14.87 -2.38 -22.01
CA LEU A 14 -14.10 -3.30 -22.85
C LEU A 14 -13.01 -4.09 -22.10
N VAL A 15 -13.04 -4.10 -20.77
CA VAL A 15 -12.03 -4.74 -19.90
C VAL A 15 -12.71 -5.66 -18.89
N LYS A 16 -12.06 -6.79 -18.56
CA LYS A 16 -12.54 -7.69 -17.51
C LYS A 16 -12.41 -7.04 -16.13
N PRO A 17 -13.41 -7.15 -15.23
CA PRO A 17 -13.31 -6.61 -13.87
C PRO A 17 -12.03 -7.03 -13.13
N ASP A 18 -11.60 -8.28 -13.30
CA ASP A 18 -10.39 -8.83 -12.66
C ASP A 18 -9.11 -8.09 -13.08
N ALA A 19 -9.02 -7.64 -14.33
CA ALA A 19 -7.86 -6.90 -14.82
C ALA A 19 -7.76 -5.51 -14.15
N VAL A 20 -8.91 -4.85 -13.96
CA VAL A 20 -8.96 -3.56 -13.25
C VAL A 20 -8.61 -3.74 -11.78
N SER A 21 -9.14 -4.79 -11.14
CA SER A 21 -8.82 -5.14 -9.76
C SER A 21 -7.31 -5.36 -9.57
N LEU A 22 -6.68 -6.11 -10.47
CA LEU A 22 -5.25 -6.42 -10.41
C LEU A 22 -4.38 -5.16 -10.59
N VAL A 23 -4.74 -4.26 -11.50
CA VAL A 23 -4.03 -2.98 -11.68
C VAL A 23 -4.18 -2.09 -10.45
N MET A 24 -5.38 -1.99 -9.89
CA MET A 24 -5.62 -1.22 -8.67
C MET A 24 -4.83 -1.77 -7.48
N LEU A 25 -4.78 -3.10 -7.33
CA LEU A 25 -3.98 -3.78 -6.32
C LEU A 25 -2.48 -3.49 -6.49
N GLY A 26 -1.99 -3.56 -7.73
CA GLY A 26 -0.60 -3.24 -8.06
C GLY A 26 -0.26 -1.78 -7.72
N LEU A 27 -1.12 -0.83 -8.10
CA LEU A 27 -0.94 0.59 -7.79
C LEU A 27 -0.96 0.86 -6.29
N PHE A 28 -1.90 0.28 -5.56
CA PHE A 28 -1.98 0.40 -4.10
C PHE A 28 -0.72 -0.15 -3.43
N SER A 29 -0.26 -1.33 -3.87
CA SER A 29 0.95 -1.96 -3.35
C SER A 29 2.20 -1.10 -3.62
N ALA A 30 2.34 -0.59 -4.85
CA ALA A 30 3.45 0.29 -5.22
C ALA A 30 3.44 1.59 -4.39
N PHE A 31 2.27 2.19 -4.21
CA PHE A 31 2.09 3.39 -3.39
C PHE A 31 2.51 3.15 -1.94
N LEU A 32 2.10 2.04 -1.33
CA LEU A 32 2.50 1.68 0.04
C LEU A 32 4.02 1.53 0.17
N LEU A 33 4.68 0.89 -0.79
CA LEU A 33 6.14 0.73 -0.76
C LEU A 33 6.86 2.08 -0.89
N LEU A 34 6.39 2.97 -1.77
CA LEU A 34 6.93 4.33 -1.87
C LEU A 34 6.73 5.12 -0.57
N TRP A 35 5.56 4.98 0.05
CA TRP A 35 5.26 5.60 1.34
C TRP A 35 6.19 5.10 2.45
N VAL A 36 6.51 3.80 2.49
CA VAL A 36 7.49 3.23 3.45
C VAL A 36 8.86 3.87 3.29
N VAL A 37 9.36 3.96 2.05
CA VAL A 37 10.64 4.59 1.77
C VAL A 37 10.64 6.05 2.23
N TRP A 38 9.55 6.76 1.96
CA TRP A 38 9.38 8.15 2.41
C TRP A 38 9.41 8.27 3.94
N VAL A 39 8.65 7.45 4.67
CA VAL A 39 8.64 7.42 6.15
C VAL A 39 10.02 7.10 6.72
N LEU A 40 10.72 6.10 6.18
CA LEU A 40 12.04 5.73 6.67
C LEU A 40 13.08 6.84 6.42
N ASN A 41 13.02 7.50 5.26
CA ASN A 41 13.91 8.62 4.96
C ASN A 41 13.64 9.82 5.88
N ASP A 42 12.37 10.15 6.16
CA ASP A 42 12.02 11.21 7.11
C ASP A 42 12.49 10.89 8.53
N ALA A 43 12.22 9.68 9.00
CA ALA A 43 12.66 9.23 10.32
C ALA A 43 14.20 9.20 10.43
N TYR A 44 14.91 8.75 9.39
CA TYR A 44 16.37 8.78 9.33
C TYR A 44 16.91 10.21 9.40
N ARG A 45 16.32 11.14 8.63
CA ARG A 45 16.68 12.58 8.70
C ARG A 45 16.43 13.16 10.09
N GLY A 46 15.35 12.75 10.75
CA GLY A 46 15.05 13.11 12.13
C GLY A 46 16.12 12.63 13.12
N VAL A 47 16.65 11.42 12.93
CA VAL A 47 17.76 10.89 13.72
C VAL A 47 19.06 11.63 13.43
N ALA A 48 19.39 11.85 12.15
CA ALA A 48 20.61 12.55 11.73
C ALA A 48 20.67 14.00 12.25
N THR A 49 19.52 14.63 12.45
CA THR A 49 19.40 16.00 13.01
C THR A 49 19.21 16.03 14.53
N ALA A 50 19.37 14.89 15.22
CA ALA A 50 19.15 14.72 16.66
C ALA A 50 17.75 15.14 17.16
N ARG A 51 16.76 15.26 16.27
CA ARG A 51 15.36 15.54 16.60
C ARG A 51 14.61 14.30 17.09
N VAL A 52 15.08 13.13 16.66
CA VAL A 52 14.48 11.82 16.96
C VAL A 52 15.58 10.89 17.47
N SER A 53 15.27 10.07 18.48
CA SER A 53 16.21 9.08 18.98
C SER A 53 16.24 7.82 18.11
N TRP A 54 17.34 7.08 18.14
CA TRP A 54 17.45 5.76 17.50
C TRP A 54 16.37 4.76 17.96
N ARG A 55 15.93 4.85 19.22
CA ARG A 55 14.82 4.04 19.75
C ARG A 55 13.50 4.38 19.06
N ALA A 56 13.23 5.66 18.82
CA ALA A 56 12.03 6.10 18.14
C ALA A 56 12.04 5.65 16.66
N LEU A 57 13.19 5.66 15.98
CA LEU A 57 13.34 5.10 14.63
C LEU A 57 12.95 3.61 14.57
N GLY A 58 13.42 2.81 15.52
CA GLY A 58 13.02 1.40 15.61
C GLY A 58 11.52 1.20 15.83
N SER A 59 10.90 2.03 16.67
CA SER A 59 9.44 2.00 16.88
C SER A 59 8.66 2.39 15.63
N ILE A 60 9.12 3.41 14.88
CA ILE A 60 8.54 3.81 13.60
C ILE A 60 8.64 2.66 12.61
N GLY A 61 9.84 2.07 12.45
CA GLY A 61 10.04 0.92 11.55
C GLY A 61 9.13 -0.26 11.89
N GLY A 62 8.99 -0.61 13.17
CA GLY A 62 8.08 -1.68 13.61
C GLY A 62 6.61 -1.39 13.29
N ARG A 63 6.14 -0.15 13.53
CA ARG A 63 4.77 0.27 13.19
C ARG A 63 4.53 0.27 11.69
N THR A 64 5.50 0.71 10.90
CA THR A 64 5.43 0.69 9.43
C THR A 64 5.34 -0.73 8.90
N ILE A 65 6.12 -1.67 9.43
CA ILE A 65 6.05 -3.10 9.06
C ILE A 65 4.68 -3.69 9.42
N LEU A 66 4.17 -3.42 10.63
CA LEU A 66 2.86 -3.89 11.04
C LEU A 66 1.75 -3.35 10.12
N LEU A 67 1.81 -2.06 9.76
CA LEU A 67 0.85 -1.43 8.85
C LEU A 67 0.91 -2.06 7.46
N LEU A 68 2.11 -2.34 6.92
CA LEU A 68 2.26 -3.07 5.67
C LEU A 68 1.64 -4.46 5.74
N LEU A 69 1.90 -5.21 6.81
CA LEU A 69 1.39 -6.57 6.98
C LEU A 69 -0.14 -6.59 7.03
N VAL A 70 -0.74 -5.68 7.81
CA VAL A 70 -2.20 -5.53 7.87
C VAL A 70 -2.78 -5.10 6.52
N SER A 71 -2.13 -4.16 5.83
CA SER A 71 -2.62 -3.67 4.53
C SER A 71 -2.54 -4.74 3.46
N PHE A 72 -1.42 -5.47 3.36
CA PHE A 72 -1.32 -6.57 2.41
C PHE A 72 -2.23 -7.72 2.76
N TRP A 73 -2.41 -8.03 4.05
CA TRP A 73 -3.39 -9.02 4.46
C TRP A 73 -4.79 -8.63 3.99
N LEU A 74 -5.22 -7.38 4.21
CA LEU A 74 -6.56 -6.91 3.85
C LEU A 74 -6.84 -6.94 2.34
N VAL A 75 -5.83 -6.69 1.50
CA VAL A 75 -6.02 -6.56 0.05
C VAL A 75 -5.64 -7.83 -0.73
N LEU A 76 -4.85 -8.74 -0.15
CA LEU A 76 -4.50 -10.02 -0.78
C LEU A 76 -5.25 -11.23 -0.19
N SER A 77 -6.01 -11.08 0.90
CA SER A 77 -6.93 -12.12 1.42
C SER A 77 -8.24 -12.17 0.65
#